data_AF-A0A1I1U029-F1
#
_entry.id   AF-A0A1I1U029-F1
#
_cell.length_a   1.000
_cell.length_b   1.000
_cell.length_c   1.000
_cell.angle_alpha   90.00
_cell.angle_beta   90.00
_cell.angle_gamma   90.00
#
_symmetry.space_group_name_H-M   'P 1'
#
loop_
_entity.id
_entity.type
_entity.pdbx_description
1 polymer ?
#
loop_
_entity_poly.entity_id
_entity_poly.type
_entity_poly.pdbx_seq_one_letter_code
_entity_poly.pdbx_strand_id
1 'polypeptide(L)'
;MKTLPLLRRLGFLFSCTAFAVLVPTGCDVKVDVEEGDGEEPQPDDCKQQYVLCLDQGHSADECAPLLEGCEPVPVPDDCELQLQLCLEEGIDPTICKLEFEQCVPTQPPPVDCQYEVAECLKQGQPIEVCEQLCPPHPCPPPPHDDCELQFHLCLEAGIDPVQCEVELQLCVGPPPEECWLQCEQQGLPPEACKALCEPQPPPDCEWQFHQCLEQGIDPAECEAQLQECWEPPPPPPDDCKWQFELCLQQGIDLAECEAQLQQCLGEPPPPYDCWEKCAEQGQPPEVCEQLCAPQPDDCEWQFQQCLEQGGDPGECEVQLQQCWNPQPPDDCKWQFEVCLQQGGDPAECEAQLLECLNPPPPVDLCAQNFQVCLEQGFDPAECEALLIECLNPPPPVPSDCDLELELCLQEGIEPAVCEAKWQDCLGQPNPPPPDPCFEQHGACLEEGYEPAVCDQKLADCLGQP
;
A
#
# COMPACT_ATOMS: atom_id res chain seq x y z
N MET A 1 29.81 -1.81 -67.71
CA MET A 1 31.01 -2.55 -68.19
C MET A 1 32.10 -2.45 -67.12
N LYS A 2 32.82 -3.56 -66.90
CA LYS A 2 33.93 -3.84 -65.94
C LYS A 2 33.48 -4.25 -64.53
N THR A 3 33.29 -5.55 -64.24
CA THR A 3 34.22 -6.67 -63.93
C THR A 3 34.70 -6.75 -62.47
N LEU A 4 34.34 -7.88 -61.83
CA LEU A 4 34.76 -8.48 -60.55
C LEU A 4 36.29 -8.65 -60.36
N PRO A 5 36.78 -8.91 -59.12
CA PRO A 5 36.99 -10.29 -58.59
C PRO A 5 36.57 -10.46 -57.10
N LEU A 6 36.02 -11.58 -56.59
CA LEU A 6 36.49 -12.97 -56.36
C LEU A 6 37.53 -13.20 -55.22
N LEU A 7 37.13 -14.08 -54.28
CA LEU A 7 37.89 -15.00 -53.39
C LEU A 7 38.45 -14.53 -52.02
N ARG A 8 37.94 -15.13 -50.93
CA ARG A 8 38.67 -16.17 -50.16
C ARG A 8 37.77 -17.00 -49.22
N ARG A 9 37.81 -18.32 -49.42
CA ARG A 9 37.35 -19.39 -48.52
C ARG A 9 38.44 -19.71 -47.49
N LEU A 10 38.07 -20.00 -46.25
CA LEU A 10 38.84 -20.85 -45.33
C LEU A 10 37.86 -21.83 -44.69
N GLY A 11 38.09 -23.12 -44.95
CA GLY A 11 37.39 -24.21 -44.29
C GLY A 11 38.24 -24.79 -43.17
N PHE A 12 37.57 -25.33 -42.15
CA PHE A 12 38.16 -26.30 -41.23
C PHE A 12 37.33 -27.59 -41.28
N LEU A 13 38.02 -28.66 -41.66
CA LEU A 13 37.63 -30.06 -41.55
C LEU A 13 38.36 -30.66 -40.33
N PHE A 14 38.02 -31.92 -40.01
CA PHE A 14 38.52 -32.84 -38.97
C PHE A 14 37.60 -32.95 -37.75
N SER A 15 37.20 -34.12 -37.26
CA SER A 15 37.40 -35.50 -37.72
C SER A 15 36.48 -36.39 -36.88
N CYS A 16 35.58 -37.16 -37.50
CA CYS A 16 34.94 -38.28 -36.84
C CYS A 16 35.92 -39.44 -36.78
N THR A 17 36.19 -39.96 -35.58
CA THR A 17 36.86 -41.25 -35.42
C THR A 17 35.96 -42.14 -34.59
N ALA A 18 35.40 -43.14 -35.26
CA ALA A 18 34.70 -44.26 -34.64
C ALA A 18 35.71 -45.21 -33.99
N PHE A 19 35.44 -45.64 -32.76
CA PHE A 19 35.96 -46.90 -32.22
C PHE A 19 34.81 -47.73 -31.66
N ALA A 20 34.88 -49.01 -31.99
CA ALA A 20 33.86 -50.01 -31.76
C ALA A 20 33.85 -50.53 -30.31
N VAL A 21 32.65 -50.92 -29.88
CA VAL A 21 32.28 -52.09 -29.07
C VAL A 21 33.33 -52.63 -28.10
N LEU A 22 33.00 -52.58 -26.80
CA LEU A 22 33.13 -53.70 -25.87
C LEU A 22 32.31 -53.42 -24.60
N VAL A 23 31.34 -54.29 -24.33
CA VAL A 23 30.67 -54.44 -23.04
C VAL A 23 31.69 -55.01 -22.04
N PRO A 24 31.72 -54.52 -20.80
CA PRO A 24 31.82 -55.44 -19.69
C PRO A 24 30.77 -55.17 -18.61
N THR A 25 30.23 -56.29 -18.17
CA THR A 25 29.41 -56.55 -16.99
C THR A 25 30.06 -56.03 -15.70
N GLY A 26 29.20 -55.53 -14.79
CA GLY A 26 29.29 -55.61 -13.33
C GLY A 26 30.67 -55.57 -12.68
N CYS A 27 30.97 -54.45 -12.02
CA CYS A 27 31.92 -54.39 -10.91
C CYS A 27 31.24 -53.70 -9.73
N ASP A 28 30.84 -54.54 -8.77
CA ASP A 28 30.56 -54.17 -7.39
C ASP A 28 31.88 -53.62 -6.81
N VAL A 29 32.01 -52.30 -6.71
CA VAL A 29 33.12 -51.66 -6.00
C VAL A 29 32.62 -51.35 -4.61
N LYS A 30 32.95 -52.24 -3.66
CA LYS A 30 32.98 -51.89 -2.25
C LYS A 30 34.10 -50.87 -2.06
N VAL A 31 33.73 -49.65 -1.72
CA VAL A 31 34.65 -48.67 -1.15
C VAL A 31 34.76 -49.01 0.33
N ASP A 32 35.85 -49.67 0.71
CA ASP A 32 36.29 -49.71 2.10
C ASP A 32 36.80 -48.30 2.44
N VAL A 33 36.08 -47.61 3.33
CA VAL A 33 36.53 -46.35 3.92
C VAL A 33 37.61 -46.70 4.93
N GLU A 34 38.88 -46.48 4.57
CA GLU A 34 39.97 -46.44 5.54
C GLU A 34 39.82 -45.15 6.37
N GLU A 35 39.60 -45.29 7.68
CA GLU A 35 39.71 -44.21 8.66
C GLU A 35 41.15 -43.69 8.64
N GLY A 36 41.38 -42.61 7.90
CA GLY A 36 42.58 -41.79 8.00
C GLY A 36 42.37 -40.73 9.06
N ASP A 37 43.12 -40.81 10.16
CA ASP A 37 43.34 -39.72 11.10
C ASP A 37 43.90 -38.50 10.33
N GLY A 38 43.05 -37.50 10.09
CA GLY A 38 43.40 -36.27 9.38
C GLY A 38 42.67 -35.08 10.01
N GLU A 39 43.45 -34.07 10.35
CA GLU A 39 43.10 -32.80 11.01
C GLU A 39 41.70 -32.24 10.71
N GLU A 40 41.06 -31.69 11.75
CA GLU A 40 39.82 -30.89 11.65
C GLU A 40 39.95 -29.83 10.55
N PRO A 41 39.03 -29.79 9.57
CA PRO A 41 39.04 -28.76 8.54
C PRO A 41 38.78 -27.39 9.17
N GLN A 42 39.61 -26.41 8.82
CA GLN A 42 39.43 -25.02 9.28
C GLN A 42 38.11 -24.44 8.74
N PRO A 43 37.44 -23.57 9.51
CA PRO A 43 36.05 -23.15 9.29
C PRO A 43 35.76 -22.41 7.97
N ASP A 44 36.77 -21.91 7.27
CA ASP A 44 36.57 -21.16 6.01
C ASP A 44 36.29 -22.05 4.79
N ASP A 45 36.46 -23.37 4.91
CA ASP A 45 36.47 -24.27 3.75
C ASP A 45 35.12 -24.94 3.46
N CYS A 46 34.14 -24.88 4.37
CA CYS A 46 32.91 -25.66 4.20
C CYS A 46 31.95 -25.12 3.12
N LYS A 47 32.01 -23.82 2.78
CA LYS A 47 31.34 -23.30 1.56
C LYS A 47 32.00 -23.80 0.27
N GLN A 48 33.33 -23.89 0.22
CA GLN A 48 34.02 -24.41 -0.96
C GLN A 48 33.76 -25.90 -1.15
N GLN A 49 33.71 -26.66 -0.06
CA GLN A 49 33.37 -28.08 -0.09
C GLN A 49 31.92 -28.32 -0.56
N TYR A 50 30.97 -27.46 -0.18
CA TYR A 50 29.60 -27.52 -0.69
C TYR A 50 29.54 -27.31 -2.21
N VAL A 51 30.24 -26.29 -2.73
CA VAL A 51 30.31 -26.03 -4.17
C VAL A 51 30.96 -27.20 -4.91
N LEU A 52 32.06 -27.75 -4.37
CA LEU A 52 32.74 -28.89 -4.97
C LEU A 52 31.86 -30.15 -5.00
N CYS A 53 30.99 -30.33 -4.00
CA CYS A 53 30.03 -31.43 -3.91
C CYS A 53 28.96 -31.32 -5.02
N LEU A 54 28.44 -30.11 -5.26
CA LEU A 54 27.50 -29.85 -6.35
C LEU A 54 28.16 -30.05 -7.73
N ASP A 55 29.40 -29.59 -7.91
CA ASP A 55 30.14 -29.76 -9.16
C ASP A 55 30.44 -31.22 -9.49
N GLN A 56 30.44 -32.11 -8.48
CA GLN A 56 30.55 -33.55 -8.66
C GLN A 56 29.21 -34.23 -9.04
N GLY A 57 28.13 -33.45 -9.16
CA GLY A 57 26.82 -33.90 -9.63
C GLY A 57 25.90 -34.43 -8.52
N HIS A 58 26.24 -34.18 -7.26
CA HIS A 58 25.37 -34.49 -6.12
C HIS A 58 24.22 -33.47 -6.01
N SER A 59 23.11 -33.91 -5.43
CA SER A 59 21.98 -33.00 -5.20
C SER A 59 22.27 -32.07 -4.01
N ALA A 60 21.58 -30.92 -3.98
CA ALA A 60 21.69 -29.98 -2.86
C ALA A 60 21.39 -30.62 -1.50
N ASP A 61 20.44 -31.55 -1.44
CA ASP A 61 20.10 -32.29 -0.22
C ASP A 61 21.22 -33.24 0.25
N GLU A 62 21.97 -33.82 -0.69
CA GLU A 62 23.13 -34.67 -0.37
C GLU A 62 24.31 -33.83 0.15
N CYS A 63 24.46 -32.60 -0.34
CA CYS A 63 25.52 -31.69 0.08
C CYS A 63 25.17 -30.88 1.33
N ALA A 64 23.89 -30.77 1.71
CA ALA A 64 23.41 -29.94 2.82
C ALA A 64 24.10 -30.18 4.18
N PRO A 65 24.45 -31.42 4.59
CA PRO A 65 25.13 -31.67 5.86
C PRO A 65 26.52 -31.01 5.95
N LEU A 66 27.16 -30.67 4.82
CA LEU A 66 28.44 -29.96 4.81
C LEU A 66 28.31 -28.51 5.30
N LEU A 67 27.10 -27.94 5.27
CA LEU A 67 26.83 -26.59 5.75
C LEU A 67 26.41 -26.56 7.23
N GLU A 68 25.88 -27.66 7.77
CA GLU A 68 25.40 -27.74 9.16
C GLU A 68 26.52 -27.63 10.20
N GLY A 69 27.78 -27.83 9.81
CA GLY A 69 28.95 -27.67 10.67
C GLY A 69 29.63 -26.29 10.61
N CYS A 70 29.19 -25.37 9.75
CA CYS A 70 29.79 -24.05 9.66
C CYS A 70 29.15 -23.14 10.72
N GLU A 71 29.75 -23.04 11.91
CA GLU A 71 29.38 -21.98 12.84
C GLU A 71 29.70 -20.61 12.22
N PRO A 72 28.78 -19.64 12.21
CA PRO A 72 29.07 -18.32 11.70
C PRO A 72 30.16 -17.69 12.58
N VAL A 73 31.26 -17.27 11.95
CA VAL A 73 32.30 -16.49 12.62
C VAL A 73 31.63 -15.23 13.17
N PRO A 74 31.80 -14.89 14.47
CA PRO A 74 31.21 -13.68 15.02
C PRO A 74 31.75 -12.47 14.26
N VAL A 75 30.84 -11.75 13.63
CA VAL A 75 31.13 -10.51 12.92
C VAL A 75 31.57 -9.47 13.97
N PRO A 76 32.73 -8.82 13.83
CA PRO A 76 33.09 -7.74 14.75
C PRO A 76 32.16 -6.55 14.53
N ASP A 77 31.48 -6.10 15.60
CA ASP A 77 30.49 -5.01 15.62
C ASP A 77 31.07 -3.60 15.30
N ASP A 78 32.33 -3.52 14.84
CA ASP A 78 33.02 -2.27 14.58
C ASP A 78 33.33 -2.13 13.09
N CYS A 79 32.52 -1.32 12.40
CA CYS A 79 32.67 -0.99 10.98
C CYS A 79 34.05 -0.42 10.65
N GLU A 80 34.72 0.28 11.58
CA GLU A 80 36.08 0.79 11.35
C GLU A 80 37.10 -0.34 11.27
N LEU A 81 36.93 -1.39 12.09
CA LEU A 81 37.82 -2.55 12.09
C LEU A 81 37.65 -3.38 10.80
N GLN A 82 36.42 -3.51 10.29
CA GLN A 82 36.15 -4.19 9.01
C GLN A 82 36.77 -3.46 7.82
N LEU A 83 36.67 -2.13 7.76
CA LEU A 83 37.33 -1.36 6.71
C LEU A 83 38.85 -1.52 6.78
N GLN A 84 39.41 -1.56 7.98
CA GLN A 84 40.85 -1.73 8.17
C GLN A 84 41.32 -3.13 7.75
N LEU A 85 40.57 -4.18 8.09
CA LEU A 85 40.83 -5.56 7.63
C LEU A 85 40.73 -5.69 6.11
N CYS A 86 39.69 -5.12 5.48
CA CYS A 86 39.53 -5.12 4.02
C CYS A 86 40.73 -4.48 3.30
N LEU A 87 41.24 -3.37 3.84
CA LEU A 87 42.43 -2.71 3.30
C LEU A 87 43.72 -3.48 3.56
N GLU A 88 43.84 -4.18 4.69
CA GLU A 88 45.00 -5.03 5.01
C GLU A 88 45.07 -6.30 4.15
N GLU A 89 43.92 -6.85 3.74
CA GLU A 89 43.83 -7.97 2.81
C GLU A 89 44.17 -7.58 1.35
N GLY A 90 44.40 -6.29 1.09
CA GLY A 90 44.83 -5.78 -0.21
C GLY A 90 43.71 -5.70 -1.23
N ILE A 91 42.46 -5.69 -0.77
CA ILE A 91 41.27 -5.46 -1.60
C ILE A 91 41.29 -3.99 -2.08
N ASP A 92 40.73 -3.75 -3.27
CA ASP A 92 40.72 -2.41 -3.86
C ASP A 92 40.01 -1.41 -2.92
N PRO A 93 40.62 -0.25 -2.61
CA PRO A 93 40.05 0.72 -1.67
C PRO A 93 38.66 1.22 -2.06
N THR A 94 38.32 1.19 -3.35
CA THR A 94 37.00 1.60 -3.85
C THR A 94 35.94 0.56 -3.49
N ILE A 95 36.29 -0.72 -3.49
CA ILE A 95 35.40 -1.83 -3.10
C ILE A 95 35.20 -1.81 -1.59
N CYS A 96 36.29 -1.71 -0.82
CA CYS A 96 36.20 -1.60 0.65
C CYS A 96 35.36 -0.39 1.09
N LYS A 97 35.45 0.72 0.34
CA LYS A 97 34.64 1.92 0.63
C LYS A 97 33.16 1.69 0.33
N LEU A 98 32.82 0.93 -0.71
CA LEU A 98 31.43 0.62 -1.03
C LEU A 98 30.79 -0.29 0.03
N GLU A 99 31.53 -1.28 0.54
CA GLU A 99 31.08 -2.13 1.65
C GLU A 99 30.98 -1.34 2.97
N PHE A 100 31.90 -0.41 3.23
CA PHE A 100 31.82 0.48 4.39
C PHE A 100 30.63 1.45 4.31
N GLU A 101 30.30 1.97 3.12
CA GLU A 101 29.11 2.82 2.92
C GLU A 101 27.80 2.08 3.18
N GLN A 102 27.80 0.74 3.12
CA GLN A 102 26.68 -0.12 3.49
C GLN A 102 26.70 -0.55 4.98
N CYS A 103 27.79 -0.29 5.70
CA CYS A 103 27.89 -0.57 7.13
C CYS A 103 27.17 0.55 7.90
N VAL A 104 25.87 0.37 8.14
CA VAL A 104 25.10 1.28 9.01
C VAL A 104 25.59 1.04 10.43
N PRO A 105 26.16 2.05 11.13
CA PRO A 105 26.44 1.89 12.54
C PRO A 105 25.11 1.65 13.23
N THR A 106 24.91 0.46 13.79
CA THR A 106 23.84 0.24 14.75
C THR A 106 24.03 1.32 15.81
N GLN A 107 23.05 2.23 15.94
CA GLN A 107 23.04 3.12 17.09
C GLN A 107 23.24 2.26 18.33
N PRO A 108 24.05 2.71 19.31
CA PRO A 108 24.11 1.99 20.58
C PRO A 108 22.66 1.79 21.03
N PRO A 109 22.26 0.57 21.42
CA PRO A 109 20.90 0.33 21.86
C PRO A 109 20.57 1.42 22.90
N PRO A 110 19.36 2.01 22.85
CA PRO A 110 18.96 2.97 23.86
C PRO A 110 19.26 2.34 25.21
N VAL A 111 20.01 3.05 26.06
CA VAL A 111 20.46 2.54 27.36
C VAL A 111 19.20 2.06 28.08
N ASP A 112 19.06 0.74 28.18
CA ASP A 112 17.88 0.15 28.77
C ASP A 112 17.96 0.41 30.27
N CYS A 113 17.29 1.48 30.70
CA CYS A 113 17.18 1.86 32.10
C CYS A 113 16.68 0.68 32.96
N GLN A 114 15.91 -0.25 32.39
CA GLN A 114 15.47 -1.44 33.12
C GLN A 114 16.64 -2.38 33.42
N TYR A 115 17.61 -2.50 32.50
CA TYR A 115 18.80 -3.33 32.72
C TYR A 115 19.69 -2.77 33.83
N GLU A 116 19.94 -1.45 33.85
CA GLU A 116 20.77 -0.82 34.88
C GLU A 116 20.12 -0.83 36.27
N VAL A 117 18.79 -0.62 36.34
CA VAL A 117 18.03 -0.76 37.59
C VAL A 117 18.05 -2.23 38.07
N ALA A 118 17.89 -3.20 37.16
CA ALA A 118 17.94 -4.61 37.50
C ALA A 118 19.33 -5.07 37.98
N GLU A 119 20.42 -4.58 37.37
CA GLU A 119 21.80 -4.79 37.82
C GLU A 119 22.04 -4.17 39.22
N CYS A 120 21.58 -2.93 39.43
CA CYS A 120 21.69 -2.24 40.72
C CYS A 120 20.94 -2.99 41.84
N LEU A 121 19.75 -3.51 41.55
CA LEU A 121 18.99 -4.34 42.49
C LEU A 121 19.67 -5.69 42.76
N LYS A 122 20.29 -6.32 41.75
CA LYS A 122 21.10 -7.53 41.93
C LYS A 122 22.32 -7.29 42.83
N GLN A 123 22.85 -6.08 42.85
CA GLN A 123 23.93 -5.67 43.76
C GLN A 123 23.43 -5.34 45.18
N GLY A 124 22.13 -5.58 45.46
CA GLY A 124 21.53 -5.46 46.79
C GLY A 124 21.30 -4.01 47.24
N GLN A 125 21.33 -3.07 46.31
CA GLN A 125 21.00 -1.67 46.61
C GLN A 125 19.49 -1.50 46.78
N PRO A 126 19.03 -0.58 47.63
CA PRO A 126 17.61 -0.25 47.76
C PRO A 126 17.09 0.45 46.50
N ILE A 127 15.83 0.19 46.16
CA ILE A 127 15.22 0.62 44.91
C ILE A 127 15.27 2.15 44.71
N GLU A 128 15.18 2.94 45.79
CA GLU A 128 15.24 4.40 45.70
C GLU A 128 16.63 4.94 45.27
N VAL A 129 17.69 4.13 45.43
CA VAL A 129 19.04 4.43 44.94
C VAL A 129 19.19 4.01 43.48
N CYS A 130 18.56 2.90 43.10
CA CYS A 130 18.60 2.41 41.72
C CYS A 130 17.76 3.28 40.78
N GLU A 131 16.62 3.80 41.23
CA GLU A 131 15.80 4.73 40.45
C GLU A 131 16.48 6.09 40.19
N GLN A 132 17.45 6.49 41.01
CA GLN A 132 18.23 7.72 40.79
C GLN A 132 19.24 7.62 39.65
N LEU A 133 19.53 6.42 39.14
CA LEU A 133 20.41 6.22 37.99
C LEU A 133 19.75 6.64 36.66
N CYS A 134 18.43 6.77 36.64
CA CYS A 134 17.66 7.27 35.50
C CYS A 134 16.99 8.60 35.87
N PRO A 135 17.53 9.76 35.47
CA PRO A 135 16.86 11.04 35.71
C PRO A 135 15.52 11.07 34.97
N PRO A 136 14.47 11.69 35.53
CA PRO A 136 13.18 11.76 34.88
C PRO A 136 13.32 12.57 33.59
N HIS A 137 13.28 11.89 32.44
CA HIS A 137 12.91 12.56 31.21
C HIS A 137 11.45 12.99 31.37
N PRO A 138 11.12 14.28 31.18
CA PRO A 138 9.74 14.71 31.18
C PRO A 138 9.12 14.17 29.89
N CYS A 139 8.50 13.00 29.94
CA CYS A 139 7.44 12.70 29.00
C CYS A 139 6.32 13.71 29.31
N PRO A 140 5.99 14.65 28.40
CA PRO A 140 4.76 15.43 28.59
C PRO A 140 3.61 14.43 28.65
N PRO A 141 2.64 14.59 29.57
CA PRO A 141 1.43 13.78 29.51
C PRO A 141 0.77 14.02 28.14
N PRO A 142 0.48 12.97 27.36
CA PRO A 142 -0.29 13.15 26.13
C PRO A 142 -1.68 13.70 26.48
N PRO A 143 -2.32 14.45 25.56
CA PRO A 143 -3.66 14.96 25.77
C PRO A 143 -4.63 13.83 26.09
N HIS A 144 -5.64 14.13 26.91
CA HIS A 144 -6.63 13.20 27.47
C HIS A 144 -7.50 12.46 26.42
N ASP A 145 -7.26 12.67 25.13
CA ASP A 145 -8.16 12.33 24.04
C ASP A 145 -7.79 11.03 23.29
N ASP A 146 -6.69 10.37 23.66
CA ASP A 146 -6.26 9.15 22.95
C ASP A 146 -5.90 8.00 23.91
N CYS A 147 -6.92 7.56 24.66
CA CYS A 147 -6.80 6.41 25.56
C CYS A 147 -6.44 5.10 24.82
N GLU A 148 -6.77 5.01 23.53
CA GLU A 148 -6.43 3.85 22.68
C GLU A 148 -4.93 3.79 22.40
N LEU A 149 -4.30 4.92 22.11
CA LEU A 149 -2.84 5.03 21.97
C LEU A 149 -2.11 4.67 23.28
N GLN A 150 -2.63 5.07 24.45
CA GLN A 150 -2.05 4.67 25.74
C GLN A 150 -2.12 3.17 25.98
N PHE A 151 -3.21 2.50 25.60
CA PHE A 151 -3.32 1.05 25.70
C PHE A 151 -2.32 0.34 24.80
N HIS A 152 -2.14 0.81 23.57
CA HIS A 152 -1.13 0.28 22.66
C HIS A 152 0.29 0.46 23.18
N LEU A 153 0.65 1.65 23.67
CA LEU A 153 1.96 1.91 24.27
C LEU A 153 2.21 1.06 25.54
N CYS A 154 1.16 0.76 26.31
CA CYS A 154 1.25 -0.14 27.47
C CYS A 154 1.57 -1.58 27.06
N LEU A 155 0.94 -2.08 25.99
CA LEU A 155 1.22 -3.41 25.44
C LEU A 155 2.63 -3.48 24.83
N GLU A 156 3.06 -2.44 24.12
CA GLU A 156 4.42 -2.35 23.56
C GLU A 156 5.50 -2.30 24.64
N ALA A 157 5.19 -1.72 25.80
CA ALA A 157 6.06 -1.74 26.98
C ALA A 157 6.14 -3.13 27.66
N GLY A 158 5.46 -4.16 27.12
CA GLY A 158 5.46 -5.52 27.64
C GLY A 158 4.70 -5.69 28.96
N ILE A 159 3.83 -4.73 29.30
CA ILE A 159 2.97 -4.80 30.48
C ILE A 159 1.85 -5.81 30.23
N ASP A 160 1.45 -6.55 31.27
CA ASP A 160 0.40 -7.54 31.17
C ASP A 160 -0.91 -6.90 30.66
N PRO A 161 -1.60 -7.51 29.67
CA PRO A 161 -2.81 -6.92 29.08
C PRO A 161 -3.91 -6.59 30.09
N VAL A 162 -4.04 -7.38 31.17
CA VAL A 162 -5.04 -7.11 32.22
C VAL A 162 -4.68 -5.85 32.99
N GLN A 163 -3.38 -5.59 33.17
CA GLN A 163 -2.91 -4.38 33.84
C GLN A 163 -3.06 -3.15 32.94
N CYS A 164 -2.83 -3.29 31.62
CA CYS A 164 -3.13 -2.24 30.65
C CYS A 164 -4.62 -1.92 30.57
N GLU A 165 -5.49 -2.93 30.71
CA GLU A 165 -6.95 -2.73 30.69
C GLU A 165 -7.44 -1.98 31.94
N VAL A 166 -6.79 -2.15 33.09
CA VAL A 166 -7.08 -1.36 34.30
C VAL A 166 -6.67 0.11 34.13
N GLU A 167 -5.53 0.38 33.49
CA GLU A 167 -5.14 1.76 33.17
C GLU A 167 -6.05 2.40 32.13
N LEU A 168 -6.49 1.64 31.13
CA LEU A 168 -7.49 2.08 30.16
C LEU A 168 -8.83 2.43 30.83
N GLN A 169 -9.29 1.62 31.79
CA GLN A 169 -10.51 1.92 32.57
C GLN A 169 -10.39 3.19 33.42
N LEU A 170 -9.18 3.50 33.91
CA LEU A 170 -8.91 4.76 34.60
C LEU A 170 -8.87 5.95 33.63
N CYS A 171 -8.48 5.73 32.37
CA CYS A 171 -8.45 6.74 31.32
C CYS A 171 -9.85 7.10 30.80
N VAL A 172 -10.71 6.10 30.57
CA VAL A 172 -12.06 6.27 29.99
C VAL A 172 -13.10 6.76 31.02
N GLY A 173 -12.79 6.68 32.32
CA GLY A 173 -13.75 6.94 33.38
C GLY A 173 -14.88 5.91 33.43
N PRO A 174 -15.64 5.82 34.53
CA PRO A 174 -16.82 4.95 34.57
C PRO A 174 -17.84 5.43 33.52
N PRO A 175 -18.55 4.52 32.83
CA PRO A 175 -19.61 4.91 31.91
C PRO A 175 -20.61 5.83 32.63
N PRO A 176 -21.22 6.81 31.93
CA PRO A 176 -22.04 7.86 32.56
C PRO A 176 -23.11 7.31 33.51
N GLU A 177 -23.67 6.15 33.18
CA GLU A 177 -24.70 5.46 33.99
C GLU A 177 -24.16 4.97 35.35
N GLU A 178 -22.93 4.48 35.42
CA GLU A 178 -22.32 4.02 36.67
C GLU A 178 -21.85 5.19 37.54
N CYS A 179 -21.36 6.26 36.93
CA CYS A 179 -21.04 7.50 37.64
C CYS A 179 -22.29 8.08 38.31
N TRP A 180 -23.41 8.15 37.58
CA TRP A 180 -24.69 8.62 38.12
C TRP A 180 -25.16 7.78 39.30
N LEU A 181 -25.07 6.44 39.17
CA LEU A 181 -25.48 5.52 40.24
C LEU A 181 -24.62 5.68 41.51
N GLN A 182 -23.31 5.86 41.35
CA GLN A 182 -22.40 6.11 42.47
C GLN A 182 -22.65 7.47 43.12
N CYS A 183 -22.94 8.51 42.33
CA CYS A 183 -23.22 9.84 42.84
C CYS A 183 -24.53 9.90 43.64
N GLU A 184 -25.59 9.23 43.17
CA GLU A 184 -26.84 9.09 43.92
C GLU A 184 -26.64 8.32 45.23
N GLN A 185 -25.81 7.26 45.22
CA GLN A 185 -25.48 6.51 46.43
C GLN A 185 -24.73 7.35 47.48
N GLN A 186 -23.99 8.37 47.04
CA GLN A 186 -23.34 9.34 47.92
C GLN A 186 -24.30 10.40 48.48
N GLY A 187 -25.59 10.38 48.09
CA GLY A 187 -26.61 11.30 48.58
C GLY A 187 -26.45 12.73 48.06
N LEU A 188 -25.73 12.90 46.95
CA LEU A 188 -25.57 14.19 46.29
C LEU A 188 -26.86 14.56 45.54
N PRO A 189 -27.22 15.86 45.49
CA PRO A 189 -28.38 16.30 44.73
C PRO A 189 -28.15 16.08 43.22
N PRO A 190 -29.20 15.87 42.42
CA PRO A 190 -29.09 15.60 40.99
C PRO A 190 -28.23 16.61 40.22
N GLU A 191 -28.29 17.90 40.58
CA GLU A 191 -27.47 18.94 39.95
C GLU A 191 -25.96 18.77 40.21
N ALA A 192 -25.58 18.28 41.39
CA ALA A 192 -24.18 17.98 41.72
C ALA A 192 -23.70 16.73 40.98
N CYS A 193 -24.57 15.73 40.82
CA CYS A 193 -24.26 14.54 40.04
C CYS A 193 -24.14 14.81 38.55
N LYS A 194 -24.98 15.71 38.02
CA LYS A 194 -24.87 16.19 36.65
C LYS A 194 -23.52 16.87 36.39
N ALA A 195 -23.11 17.75 37.30
CA ALA A 195 -21.82 18.43 37.20
C ALA A 195 -20.60 17.48 37.33
N LEU A 196 -20.74 16.37 38.07
CA LEU A 196 -19.68 15.38 38.28
C LEU A 196 -19.59 14.34 37.16
N CYS A 197 -20.71 13.97 36.55
CA CYS A 197 -20.81 12.79 35.68
C CYS A 197 -21.10 13.11 34.20
N GLU A 198 -21.54 14.32 33.87
CA GLU A 198 -21.54 14.75 32.47
C GLU A 198 -20.14 15.23 32.09
N PRO A 199 -19.54 14.70 31.01
CA PRO A 199 -18.30 15.25 30.48
C PRO A 199 -18.56 16.71 30.18
N GLN A 200 -17.85 17.60 30.88
CA GLN A 200 -17.90 19.01 30.57
C GLN A 200 -17.36 19.16 29.14
N PRO A 201 -18.09 19.78 28.21
CA PRO A 201 -17.50 20.10 26.93
C PRO A 201 -16.22 20.91 27.21
N PRO A 202 -15.15 20.72 26.42
CA PRO A 202 -13.96 21.55 26.56
C PRO A 202 -14.43 23.01 26.59
N PRO A 203 -14.00 23.80 27.60
CA PRO A 203 -14.55 25.13 27.82
C PRO A 203 -14.33 25.94 26.56
N ASP A 204 -15.41 26.22 25.83
CA ASP A 204 -15.31 27.05 24.65
C ASP A 204 -14.72 28.42 25.04
N CYS A 205 -14.07 29.06 24.09
CA CYS A 205 -13.39 30.32 24.34
C CYS A 205 -14.34 31.42 24.88
N GLU A 206 -15.63 31.35 24.54
CA GLU A 206 -16.65 32.26 25.06
C GLU A 206 -16.92 32.03 26.56
N TRP A 207 -16.94 30.79 27.02
CA TRP A 207 -17.08 30.43 28.42
C TRP A 207 -15.90 30.93 29.24
N GLN A 208 -14.67 30.77 28.73
CA GLN A 208 -13.47 31.29 29.40
C GLN A 208 -13.50 32.83 29.49
N PHE A 209 -13.95 33.50 28.44
CA PHE A 209 -14.16 34.95 28.43
C PHE A 209 -15.19 35.39 29.48
N HIS A 210 -16.33 34.69 29.57
CA HIS A 210 -17.34 34.97 30.58
C HIS A 210 -16.82 34.76 32.00
N GLN A 211 -16.07 33.69 32.26
CA GLN A 211 -15.41 33.47 33.55
C GLN A 211 -14.40 34.56 33.88
N CYS A 212 -13.60 35.01 32.91
CA CYS A 212 -12.67 36.12 33.09
C CYS A 212 -13.38 37.40 33.53
N LEU A 213 -14.53 37.73 32.91
CA LEU A 213 -15.36 38.87 33.30
C LEU A 213 -15.97 38.71 34.71
N GLU A 214 -16.43 37.51 35.07
CA GLU A 214 -17.00 37.23 36.40
C GLU A 214 -15.98 37.34 37.53
N GLN A 215 -14.71 37.06 37.23
CA GLN A 215 -13.59 37.24 38.17
C GLN A 215 -13.20 38.72 38.37
N GLY A 216 -13.81 39.64 37.61
CA GLY A 216 -13.55 41.08 37.70
C GLY A 216 -12.23 41.50 37.07
N ILE A 217 -11.68 40.68 36.16
CA ILE A 217 -10.54 41.03 35.32
C ILE A 217 -10.98 42.11 34.32
N ASP A 218 -10.03 42.96 33.90
CA ASP A 218 -10.34 44.04 32.95
C ASP A 218 -10.87 43.46 31.62
N PRO A 219 -11.97 44.00 31.06
CA PRO A 219 -12.53 43.48 29.82
C PRO A 219 -11.55 43.41 28.66
N ALA A 220 -10.56 44.33 28.57
CA ALA A 220 -9.57 44.28 27.51
C ALA A 220 -8.56 43.13 27.69
N GLU A 221 -8.28 42.74 28.93
CA GLU A 221 -7.44 41.59 29.24
C GLU A 221 -8.18 40.27 28.96
N CYS A 222 -9.49 40.21 29.26
CA CYS A 222 -10.33 39.09 28.87
C CYS A 222 -10.48 38.97 27.34
N GLU A 223 -10.63 40.10 26.63
CA GLU A 223 -10.73 40.10 25.16
C GLU A 223 -9.42 39.65 24.49
N ALA A 224 -8.26 39.97 25.09
CA ALA A 224 -6.98 39.43 24.64
C ALA A 224 -6.88 37.90 24.82
N GLN A 225 -7.35 37.36 25.96
CA GLN A 225 -7.40 35.91 26.18
C GLN A 225 -8.38 35.22 25.23
N LEU A 226 -9.52 35.85 24.94
CA LEU A 226 -10.48 35.36 23.96
C LEU A 226 -9.83 35.30 22.56
N GLN A 227 -9.07 36.33 22.19
CA GLN A 227 -8.38 36.39 20.90
C GLN A 227 -7.30 35.31 20.76
N GLU A 228 -6.53 35.06 21.82
CA GLU A 228 -5.53 33.98 21.86
C GLU A 228 -6.18 32.59 21.78
N CYS A 229 -7.36 32.41 22.38
CA CYS A 229 -8.13 31.17 22.30
C CYS A 229 -8.75 30.93 20.90
N TRP A 230 -9.07 32.01 20.17
CA TRP A 230 -9.60 31.94 18.79
C TRP A 230 -8.51 31.88 17.72
N GLU A 231 -7.26 32.18 18.05
CA GLU A 231 -6.16 31.92 17.14
C GLU A 231 -6.01 30.40 17.00
N PRO A 232 -6.30 29.83 15.82
CA PRO A 232 -6.08 28.41 15.61
C PRO A 232 -4.62 28.12 15.94
N PRO A 233 -4.33 26.98 16.62
CA PRO A 233 -2.95 26.61 16.89
C PRO A 233 -2.17 26.68 15.56
N PRO A 234 -0.93 27.20 15.56
CA PRO A 234 -0.12 27.21 14.37
C PRO A 234 -0.13 25.79 13.79
N PRO A 235 -0.41 25.63 12.48
CA PRO A 235 -0.44 24.30 11.88
C PRO A 235 0.87 23.60 12.19
N PRO A 236 0.84 22.27 12.40
CA PRO A 236 2.03 21.51 12.70
C PRO A 236 3.13 21.82 11.66
N PRO A 237 4.41 21.84 12.06
CA PRO A 237 5.53 22.19 11.17
C PRO A 237 5.58 21.41 9.85
N ASP A 238 4.89 20.25 9.80
CA ASP A 238 4.88 19.30 8.70
C ASP A 238 3.74 19.55 7.69
N ASP A 239 2.94 20.61 7.84
CA ASP A 239 1.96 20.98 6.83
C ASP A 239 2.67 21.62 5.63
N CYS A 240 2.91 20.80 4.60
CA CYS A 240 3.55 21.21 3.35
C CYS A 240 2.87 22.41 2.68
N LYS A 241 1.55 22.55 2.87
CA LYS A 241 0.80 23.69 2.36
C LYS A 241 1.19 24.97 3.10
N TRP A 242 1.37 24.91 4.42
CA TRP A 242 1.82 26.05 5.21
C TRP A 242 3.25 26.47 4.83
N GLN A 243 4.16 25.50 4.63
CA GLN A 243 5.52 25.81 4.19
C GLN A 243 5.53 26.50 2.81
N PHE A 244 4.66 26.07 1.89
CA PHE A 244 4.47 26.71 0.60
C PHE A 244 3.95 28.15 0.72
N GLU A 245 2.92 28.37 1.55
CA GLU A 245 2.37 29.71 1.80
C GLU A 245 3.40 30.65 2.45
N LEU A 246 4.22 30.14 3.38
CA LEU A 246 5.32 30.88 3.99
C LEU A 246 6.40 31.23 2.96
N CYS A 247 6.75 30.30 2.08
CA CYS A 247 7.70 30.52 0.99
C CYS A 247 7.24 31.68 0.07
N LEU A 248 5.96 31.71 -0.29
CA LEU A 248 5.37 32.82 -1.06
C LEU A 248 5.39 34.14 -0.29
N GLN A 249 5.10 34.13 1.02
CA GLN A 249 5.15 35.34 1.86
C GLN A 249 6.55 35.92 1.99
N GLN A 250 7.60 35.08 1.92
CA GLN A 250 8.99 35.53 1.91
C GLN A 250 9.42 36.17 0.58
N GLY A 251 8.56 36.14 -0.45
CA GLY A 251 8.84 36.69 -1.77
C GLY A 251 9.82 35.83 -2.57
N ILE A 252 9.91 34.54 -2.25
CA ILE A 252 10.62 33.54 -3.04
C ILE A 252 9.83 33.29 -4.34
N ASP A 253 10.53 32.92 -5.41
CA ASP A 253 9.90 32.64 -6.69
C ASP A 253 8.95 31.43 -6.59
N LEU A 254 7.81 31.51 -7.30
CA LEU A 254 6.79 30.47 -7.27
C LEU A 254 7.34 29.08 -7.63
N ALA A 255 8.26 29.00 -8.61
CA ALA A 255 8.83 27.72 -9.03
C ALA A 255 9.70 27.08 -7.94
N GLU A 256 10.40 27.90 -7.15
CA GLU A 256 11.21 27.43 -6.03
C GLU A 256 10.32 27.01 -4.84
N CYS A 257 9.20 27.69 -4.62
CA CYS A 257 8.21 27.27 -3.64
C CYS A 257 7.48 25.98 -4.05
N GLU A 258 7.12 25.80 -5.32
CA GLU A 258 6.52 24.56 -5.83
C GLU A 258 7.48 23.37 -5.70
N ALA A 259 8.79 23.57 -5.94
CA ALA A 259 9.79 22.53 -5.73
C ALA A 259 9.89 22.11 -4.25
N GLN A 260 9.83 23.07 -3.32
CA GLN A 260 9.80 22.77 -1.88
C GLN A 260 8.50 22.05 -1.47
N LEU A 261 7.36 22.44 -2.05
CA LEU A 261 6.08 21.78 -1.83
C LEU A 261 6.12 20.32 -2.29
N GLN A 262 6.65 20.05 -3.49
CA GLN A 262 6.79 18.68 -3.98
C GLN A 262 7.73 17.84 -3.12
N GLN A 263 8.85 18.41 -2.69
CA GLN A 263 9.78 17.72 -1.79
C GLN A 263 9.13 17.40 -0.43
N CYS A 264 8.26 18.29 0.07
CA CYS A 264 7.55 18.09 1.32
C CYS A 264 6.42 17.05 1.20
N LEU A 265 5.67 17.05 0.09
CA LEU A 265 4.59 16.08 -0.14
C LEU A 265 5.10 14.63 -0.27
N GLY A 266 6.40 14.45 -0.54
CA GLY A 266 6.99 13.16 -0.80
C GLY A 266 6.49 12.54 -2.11
N GLU A 267 7.13 11.47 -2.56
CA GLU A 267 6.50 10.59 -3.54
C GLU A 267 5.27 9.95 -2.86
N PRO A 268 4.12 9.85 -3.55
CA PRO A 268 2.96 9.20 -2.97
C PRO A 268 3.36 7.79 -2.53
N PRO A 269 3.02 7.37 -1.29
CA PRO A 269 3.33 6.02 -0.86
C PRO A 269 2.73 5.03 -1.87
N PRO A 270 3.43 3.93 -2.18
CA PRO A 270 2.89 2.94 -3.09
C PRO A 270 1.51 2.50 -2.60
N PRO A 271 0.58 2.18 -3.52
CA PRO A 271 -0.78 1.80 -3.15
C PRO A 271 -0.74 0.69 -2.08
N TYR A 272 -1.37 0.97 -0.93
CA TYR A 272 -1.37 0.17 0.30
C TYR A 272 -1.63 -1.33 0.03
N ASP A 273 -2.43 -1.60 -0.99
CA ASP A 273 -2.85 -2.92 -1.46
C ASP A 273 -1.69 -3.83 -1.91
N CYS A 274 -0.55 -3.28 -2.36
CA CYS A 274 0.60 -4.09 -2.78
C CYS A 274 1.35 -4.64 -1.58
N TRP A 275 1.56 -3.80 -0.57
CA TRP A 275 2.34 -4.16 0.61
C TRP A 275 1.65 -5.23 1.44
N GLU A 276 0.34 -5.08 1.62
CA GLU A 276 -0.48 -6.03 2.37
C GLU A 276 -0.49 -7.42 1.68
N LYS A 277 -0.69 -7.47 0.36
CA LYS A 277 -0.65 -8.72 -0.41
C LYS A 277 0.73 -9.37 -0.42
N CYS A 278 1.81 -8.58 -0.39
CA CYS A 278 3.17 -9.10 -0.33
C CYS A 278 3.49 -9.68 1.06
N ALA A 279 3.04 -9.00 2.12
CA ALA A 279 3.17 -9.47 3.49
C ALA A 279 2.32 -10.73 3.76
N GLU A 280 1.10 -10.81 3.22
CA GLU A 280 0.25 -12.02 3.27
C GLU A 280 0.91 -13.23 2.60
N GLN A 281 1.76 -13.00 1.60
CA GLN A 281 2.55 -14.04 0.92
C GLN A 281 3.82 -14.42 1.70
N GLY A 282 4.04 -13.85 2.89
CA GLY A 282 5.16 -14.16 3.77
C GLY A 282 6.51 -13.71 3.22
N GLN A 283 6.52 -12.73 2.31
CA GLN A 283 7.77 -12.19 1.78
C GLN A 283 8.42 -11.25 2.80
N PRO A 284 9.76 -11.24 2.90
CA PRO A 284 10.46 -10.32 3.78
C PRO A 284 10.35 -8.87 3.26
N PRO A 285 10.44 -7.85 4.13
CA PRO A 285 10.21 -6.45 3.79
C PRO A 285 11.04 -5.95 2.60
N GLU A 286 12.29 -6.41 2.47
CA GLU A 286 13.20 -6.00 1.40
C GLU A 286 12.78 -6.54 0.02
N VAL A 287 12.13 -7.70 0.00
CA VAL A 287 11.57 -8.30 -1.22
C VAL A 287 10.26 -7.61 -1.59
N CYS A 288 9.43 -7.30 -0.59
CA CYS A 288 8.26 -6.46 -0.83
C CYS A 288 8.67 -5.11 -1.37
N GLU A 289 9.76 -4.50 -0.88
CA GLU A 289 10.22 -3.17 -1.29
C GLU A 289 10.60 -3.16 -2.76
N GLN A 290 11.22 -4.24 -3.25
CA GLN A 290 11.53 -4.39 -4.67
C GLN A 290 10.30 -4.72 -5.53
N LEU A 291 9.34 -5.48 -4.99
CA LEU A 291 8.12 -5.87 -5.71
C LEU A 291 7.08 -4.74 -5.78
N CYS A 292 7.03 -3.90 -4.75
CA CYS A 292 6.09 -2.79 -4.62
C CYS A 292 6.76 -1.42 -4.76
N ALA A 293 8.07 -1.37 -5.03
CA ALA A 293 8.71 -0.16 -5.53
C ALA A 293 7.87 0.37 -6.69
N PRO A 294 7.63 1.68 -6.77
CA PRO A 294 6.95 2.26 -7.91
C PRO A 294 7.73 1.80 -9.15
N GLN A 295 7.09 0.95 -9.96
CA GLN A 295 7.58 0.68 -11.29
C GLN A 295 7.72 2.06 -11.94
N PRO A 296 8.83 2.35 -12.67
CA PRO A 296 8.91 3.57 -13.45
C PRO A 296 7.61 3.69 -14.22
N ASP A 297 6.95 4.83 -14.08
CA ASP A 297 5.61 5.08 -14.60
C ASP A 297 5.50 4.47 -15.99
N ASP A 298 4.41 3.72 -16.25
CA ASP A 298 4.26 2.84 -17.43
C ASP A 298 4.70 3.53 -18.74
N CYS A 299 4.59 4.85 -18.78
CA CYS A 299 5.04 5.74 -19.83
C CYS A 299 6.56 5.86 -20.00
N GLU A 300 7.31 6.09 -18.92
CA GLU A 300 8.76 6.16 -18.94
C GLU A 300 9.37 4.78 -19.22
N TRP A 301 8.76 3.71 -18.70
CA TRP A 301 9.13 2.34 -19.07
C TRP A 301 8.90 2.07 -20.56
N GLN A 302 7.75 2.46 -21.11
CA GLN A 302 7.47 2.32 -22.55
C GLN A 302 8.43 3.16 -23.41
N PHE A 303 8.82 4.34 -22.96
CA PHE A 303 9.82 5.17 -23.63
C PHE A 303 11.19 4.48 -23.69
N GLN A 304 11.65 3.94 -22.56
CA GLN A 304 12.92 3.19 -22.52
C GLN A 304 12.85 1.94 -23.42
N GLN A 305 11.74 1.20 -23.39
CA GLN A 305 11.55 0.06 -24.29
C GLN A 305 11.58 0.45 -25.78
N CYS A 306 10.98 1.59 -26.14
CA CYS A 306 11.02 2.11 -27.51
C CYS A 306 12.46 2.42 -27.96
N LEU A 307 13.27 3.03 -27.09
CA LEU A 307 14.69 3.30 -27.38
C LEU A 307 15.52 2.02 -27.47
N GLU A 308 15.32 1.06 -26.57
CA GLU A 308 16.02 -0.23 -26.56
C GLU A 308 15.73 -1.07 -27.81
N GLN A 309 14.52 -0.96 -28.35
CA GLN A 309 14.13 -1.61 -29.61
C GLN A 309 14.68 -0.88 -30.85
N GLY A 310 15.43 0.22 -30.67
CA GLY A 310 16.03 1.00 -31.75
C GLY A 310 15.04 1.95 -32.43
N GLY A 311 13.97 2.35 -31.73
CA GLY A 311 13.07 3.41 -32.18
C GLY A 311 13.79 4.75 -32.35
N ASP A 312 13.24 5.61 -33.21
CA ASP A 312 13.74 6.97 -33.32
C ASP A 312 13.42 7.74 -32.04
N PRO A 313 14.39 8.46 -31.44
CA PRO A 313 14.16 9.19 -30.19
C PRO A 313 12.97 10.16 -30.25
N GLY A 314 12.71 10.79 -31.41
CA GLY A 314 11.58 11.69 -31.58
C GLY A 314 10.23 10.95 -31.62
N GLU A 315 10.17 9.75 -32.18
CA GLU A 315 8.97 8.92 -32.16
C GLU A 315 8.69 8.35 -30.75
N CYS A 316 9.73 7.96 -30.03
CA CYS A 316 9.61 7.51 -28.64
C CYS A 316 9.15 8.65 -27.72
N GLU A 317 9.67 9.86 -27.92
CA GLU A 317 9.28 11.04 -27.12
C GLU A 317 7.82 11.45 -27.38
N VAL A 318 7.31 11.28 -28.60
CA VAL A 318 5.87 11.46 -28.90
C VAL A 318 5.01 10.43 -28.15
N GLN A 319 5.45 9.18 -28.07
CA GLN A 319 4.75 8.14 -27.29
C GLN A 319 4.77 8.45 -25.79
N LEU A 320 5.91 8.91 -25.26
CA LEU A 320 6.03 9.35 -23.88
C LEU A 320 5.07 10.50 -23.56
N GLN A 321 4.99 11.52 -24.43
CA GLN A 321 4.06 12.63 -24.27
C GLN A 321 2.58 12.20 -24.34
N GLN A 322 2.24 11.25 -25.22
CA GLN A 322 0.89 10.70 -25.30
C GLN A 322 0.51 9.88 -24.06
N CYS A 323 1.49 9.23 -23.45
CA CYS A 323 1.27 8.41 -22.26
C CYS A 323 1.14 9.27 -20.99
N TRP A 324 2.01 10.29 -20.82
CA TRP A 324 1.93 11.22 -19.67
C TRP A 324 0.76 12.20 -19.75
N ASN A 325 0.25 12.47 -20.94
CA ASN A 325 -0.93 13.29 -21.14
C ASN A 325 -2.02 12.44 -21.80
N PRO A 326 -2.60 11.46 -21.09
CA PRO A 326 -3.72 10.69 -21.61
C PRO A 326 -4.82 11.68 -21.94
N GLN A 327 -5.22 11.71 -23.21
CA GLN A 327 -6.11 12.72 -23.75
C GLN A 327 -7.31 12.97 -22.83
N PRO A 328 -7.49 14.20 -22.29
CA PRO A 328 -8.79 14.62 -21.82
C PRO A 328 -9.76 14.55 -23.01
N PRO A 329 -11.01 14.09 -22.84
CA PRO A 329 -11.93 13.90 -23.95
C PRO A 329 -12.21 15.17 -24.79
N ASP A 330 -11.90 16.36 -24.27
CA ASP A 330 -12.33 17.63 -24.87
C ASP A 330 -11.28 18.73 -24.71
N ASP A 331 -10.30 18.84 -25.62
CA ASP A 331 -9.70 20.15 -25.84
C ASP A 331 -9.46 20.43 -27.32
N CYS A 332 -10.45 21.11 -27.91
CA CYS A 332 -10.44 21.63 -29.27
C CYS A 332 -9.19 22.46 -29.58
N LYS A 333 -8.59 23.06 -28.56
CA LYS A 333 -7.35 23.81 -28.65
C LYS A 333 -6.17 22.91 -29.00
N TRP A 334 -6.11 21.69 -28.47
CA TRP A 334 -5.06 20.73 -28.81
C TRP A 334 -5.16 20.29 -30.27
N GLN A 335 -6.38 19.99 -30.75
CA GLN A 335 -6.59 19.62 -32.16
C GLN A 335 -6.19 20.76 -33.11
N PHE A 336 -6.45 22.01 -32.72
CA PHE A 336 -5.97 23.19 -33.43
C PHE A 336 -4.44 23.28 -33.48
N GLU A 337 -3.77 23.07 -32.35
CA GLU A 337 -2.31 23.10 -32.27
C GLU A 337 -1.65 21.98 -33.10
N VAL A 338 -2.22 20.76 -33.06
CA VAL A 338 -1.78 19.63 -33.89
C VAL A 338 -1.98 19.91 -35.39
N CYS A 339 -3.12 20.48 -35.78
CA CYS A 339 -3.40 20.87 -37.16
C CYS A 339 -2.37 21.87 -37.70
N LEU A 340 -1.96 22.85 -36.88
CA LEU A 340 -0.91 23.79 -37.24
C LEU A 340 0.48 23.12 -37.32
N GLN A 341 0.81 22.23 -36.38
CA GLN A 341 2.09 21.50 -36.38
C GLN A 341 2.26 20.57 -37.59
N GLN A 342 1.16 19.99 -38.08
CA GLN A 342 1.14 19.17 -39.29
C GLN A 342 1.19 19.99 -40.59
N GLY A 343 1.26 21.33 -40.50
CA GLY A 343 1.33 22.22 -41.65
C GLY A 343 -0.04 22.47 -42.31
N GLY A 344 -1.14 22.27 -41.58
CA GLY A 344 -2.48 22.63 -42.02
C GLY A 344 -2.61 24.13 -42.30
N ASP A 345 -3.56 24.50 -43.17
CA ASP A 345 -3.87 25.90 -43.40
C ASP A 345 -4.49 26.51 -42.13
N PRO A 346 -4.00 27.65 -41.62
CA PRO A 346 -4.51 28.24 -40.39
C PRO A 346 -6.03 28.49 -40.39
N ALA A 347 -6.63 28.79 -41.54
CA ALA A 347 -8.07 29.02 -41.63
C ALA A 347 -8.87 27.71 -41.56
N GLU A 348 -8.32 26.60 -42.06
CA GLU A 348 -8.93 25.27 -41.92
C GLU A 348 -8.82 24.77 -40.47
N CYS A 349 -7.68 24.98 -39.81
CA CYS A 349 -7.50 24.63 -38.40
C CYS A 349 -8.44 25.46 -37.50
N GLU A 350 -8.60 26.76 -37.77
CA GLU A 350 -9.52 27.64 -37.03
C GLU A 350 -10.99 27.25 -37.24
N ALA A 351 -11.36 26.79 -38.45
CA ALA A 351 -12.70 26.27 -38.71
C ALA A 351 -12.99 24.99 -37.89
N GLN A 352 -12.01 24.08 -37.79
CA GLN A 352 -12.11 22.88 -36.95
C GLN A 352 -12.20 23.22 -35.46
N LEU A 353 -11.43 24.21 -34.99
CA LEU A 353 -11.54 24.74 -33.64
C LEU A 353 -12.95 25.27 -33.35
N LEU A 354 -13.53 26.05 -34.27
CA LEU A 354 -14.88 26.60 -34.11
C LEU A 354 -15.98 25.55 -34.09
N GLU A 355 -15.85 24.49 -34.90
CA GLU A 355 -16.76 23.34 -34.92
C GLU A 355 -16.67 22.52 -33.64
N CYS A 356 -15.45 22.31 -33.14
CA CYS A 356 -15.22 21.62 -31.87
C CYS A 356 -15.70 22.44 -30.66
N LEU A 357 -15.51 23.77 -30.65
CA LEU A 357 -15.98 24.66 -29.57
C LEU A 357 -17.50 24.84 -29.56
N ASN A 358 -18.18 24.56 -30.68
CA ASN A 358 -19.63 24.58 -30.78
C ASN A 358 -20.13 23.22 -31.28
N PRO A 359 -19.95 22.15 -30.48
CA PRO A 359 -20.44 20.86 -30.89
C PRO A 359 -21.96 20.97 -31.09
N PRO A 360 -22.53 20.35 -32.14
CA PRO A 360 -23.97 20.24 -32.24
C PRO A 360 -24.51 19.63 -30.94
N PRO A 361 -25.69 20.07 -30.44
CA PRO A 361 -26.24 19.58 -29.19
C PRO A 361 -26.24 18.04 -29.20
N PRO A 362 -25.89 17.39 -28.07
CA PRO A 362 -25.81 15.94 -28.01
C PRO A 362 -27.10 15.36 -28.54
N VAL A 363 -26.96 14.44 -29.48
CA VAL A 363 -28.09 13.86 -30.19
C VAL A 363 -28.89 13.07 -29.17
N ASP A 364 -30.10 13.54 -28.87
CA ASP A 364 -31.03 12.82 -27.98
C ASP A 364 -31.33 11.46 -28.63
N LEU A 365 -30.75 10.40 -28.05
CA LEU A 365 -30.90 9.02 -28.55
C LEU A 365 -32.38 8.63 -28.63
N CYS A 366 -33.24 9.15 -27.74
CA CYS A 366 -34.66 8.88 -27.76
C CYS A 366 -35.33 9.57 -28.96
N ALA A 367 -34.98 10.82 -29.24
CA ALA A 367 -35.45 11.53 -30.43
C ALA A 367 -34.95 10.88 -31.73
N GLN A 368 -33.73 10.35 -31.75
CA GLN A 368 -33.19 9.64 -32.89
C GLN A 368 -33.89 8.30 -33.13
N ASN A 369 -34.15 7.53 -32.06
CA ASN A 369 -34.91 6.28 -32.14
C ASN A 369 -36.36 6.52 -32.59
N PHE A 370 -36.98 7.62 -32.15
CA PHE A 370 -38.29 8.05 -32.64
C PHE A 370 -38.26 8.35 -34.15
N GLN A 371 -37.25 9.09 -34.61
CA GLN A 371 -37.09 9.42 -36.03
C GLN A 371 -36.86 8.16 -36.88
N VAL A 372 -36.00 7.25 -36.42
CA VAL A 372 -35.75 5.95 -37.08
C VAL A 372 -37.03 5.11 -37.14
N CYS A 373 -37.83 5.10 -36.07
CA CYS A 373 -39.12 4.40 -36.04
C CYS A 373 -40.09 4.95 -37.11
N LEU A 374 -40.19 6.28 -37.25
CA LEU A 374 -41.01 6.89 -38.30
C LEU A 374 -40.49 6.59 -39.71
N GLU A 375 -39.16 6.59 -39.91
CA GLU A 375 -38.52 6.29 -41.20
C GLU A 375 -38.69 4.82 -41.62
N GLN A 376 -38.78 3.91 -40.65
CA GLN A 376 -39.09 2.50 -40.89
C GLN A 376 -40.58 2.26 -41.20
N GLY A 377 -41.41 3.30 -41.14
CA GLY A 377 -42.82 3.24 -41.54
C GLY A 377 -43.74 2.64 -40.47
N PHE A 378 -43.33 2.63 -39.22
CA PHE A 378 -44.19 2.27 -38.09
C PHE A 378 -45.28 3.33 -37.87
N ASP A 379 -46.31 2.96 -37.12
CA ASP A 379 -47.38 3.88 -36.78
C ASP A 379 -46.82 5.01 -35.88
N PRO A 380 -47.13 6.28 -36.15
CA PRO A 380 -46.63 7.39 -35.34
C PRO A 380 -46.97 7.29 -33.85
N ALA A 381 -48.09 6.67 -33.47
CA ALA A 381 -48.46 6.48 -32.07
C ALA A 381 -47.62 5.40 -31.39
N GLU A 382 -47.17 4.38 -32.12
CA GLU A 382 -46.25 3.35 -31.61
C GLU A 382 -44.85 3.94 -31.41
N CYS A 383 -44.38 4.78 -32.34
CA CYS A 383 -43.12 5.49 -32.19
C CYS A 383 -43.16 6.48 -31.01
N GLU A 384 -44.27 7.20 -30.83
CA GLU A 384 -44.44 8.12 -29.70
C GLU A 384 -44.45 7.39 -28.35
N ALA A 385 -45.02 6.18 -28.29
CA ALA A 385 -44.96 5.34 -27.10
C ALA A 385 -43.50 4.94 -26.74
N LEU A 386 -42.71 4.55 -27.74
CA LEU A 386 -41.28 4.24 -27.56
C LEU A 386 -40.47 5.47 -27.12
N LEU A 387 -40.79 6.66 -27.64
CA LEU A 387 -40.19 7.91 -27.20
C LEU A 387 -40.51 8.19 -25.73
N ILE A 388 -41.76 8.02 -25.32
CA ILE A 388 -42.20 8.24 -23.93
C ILE A 388 -41.54 7.25 -22.97
N GLU A 389 -41.39 5.99 -23.38
CA GLU A 389 -40.70 4.94 -22.61
C GLU A 389 -39.20 5.21 -22.49
N CYS A 390 -38.56 5.69 -23.56
CA CYS A 390 -37.15 6.09 -23.53
C CYS A 390 -36.91 7.32 -22.64
N LEU A 391 -37.84 8.28 -22.63
CA LEU A 391 -37.78 9.49 -21.80
C LEU A 391 -38.16 9.22 -20.33
N ASN A 392 -38.86 8.12 -20.04
CA ASN A 392 -39.29 7.72 -18.70
C ASN A 392 -38.95 6.24 -18.48
N PRO A 393 -37.66 5.89 -18.32
CA PRO A 393 -37.31 4.52 -18.02
C PRO A 393 -38.03 4.08 -16.73
N PRO A 394 -38.52 2.82 -16.66
CA PRO A 394 -39.06 2.30 -15.41
C PRO A 394 -37.99 2.41 -14.31
N PRO A 395 -38.41 2.62 -13.04
CA PRO A 395 -37.46 2.63 -11.94
C PRO A 395 -36.63 1.34 -11.97
N PRO A 396 -35.33 1.41 -11.59
CA PRO A 396 -34.48 0.24 -11.55
C PRO A 396 -35.17 -0.87 -10.75
N VAL A 397 -35.01 -2.11 -11.22
CA VAL A 397 -35.49 -3.29 -10.51
C VAL A 397 -34.91 -3.22 -9.09
N PRO A 398 -35.73 -3.36 -8.03
CA PRO A 398 -35.24 -3.29 -6.65
C PRO A 398 -34.08 -4.25 -6.47
N SER A 399 -33.03 -3.81 -5.76
CA SER A 399 -31.94 -4.72 -5.41
C SER A 399 -32.47 -5.86 -4.52
N ASP A 400 -31.73 -6.97 -4.43
CA ASP A 400 -32.11 -8.07 -3.54
C ASP A 400 -32.25 -7.59 -2.08
N CYS A 401 -31.42 -6.61 -1.67
CA CYS A 401 -31.54 -5.94 -0.39
C CYS A 401 -32.86 -5.16 -0.24
N ASP A 402 -33.31 -4.45 -1.28
CA ASP A 402 -34.59 -3.73 -1.25
C ASP A 402 -35.78 -4.70 -1.12
N LEU A 403 -35.68 -5.87 -1.76
CA LEU A 403 -36.68 -6.92 -1.63
C LEU A 403 -36.71 -7.51 -0.20
N GLU A 404 -35.55 -7.68 0.42
CA GLU A 404 -35.45 -8.12 1.82
C GLU A 404 -35.98 -7.07 2.81
N LEU A 405 -35.74 -5.78 2.56
CA LEU A 405 -36.32 -4.68 3.33
C LEU A 405 -37.85 -4.71 3.25
N GLU A 406 -38.41 -4.85 2.04
CA GLU A 406 -39.86 -4.97 1.85
C GLU A 406 -40.44 -6.20 2.56
N LEU A 407 -39.77 -7.35 2.47
CA LEU A 407 -40.20 -8.57 3.14
C LEU A 407 -40.17 -8.41 4.67
N CYS A 408 -39.10 -7.82 5.21
CA CYS A 408 -38.95 -7.55 6.64
C CYS A 408 -40.07 -6.64 7.17
N LEU A 409 -40.41 -5.58 6.43
CA LEU A 409 -41.51 -4.68 6.77
C LEU A 409 -42.88 -5.38 6.67
N GLN A 410 -43.08 -6.28 5.69
CA GLN A 410 -44.31 -7.08 5.56
C GLN A 410 -44.50 -8.08 6.71
N GLU A 411 -43.41 -8.60 7.27
CA GLU A 411 -43.46 -9.47 8.46
C GLU A 411 -43.81 -8.72 9.75
N GLY A 412 -43.97 -7.39 9.68
CA GLY A 412 -44.33 -6.55 10.82
C GLY A 412 -43.18 -6.36 11.81
N ILE A 413 -41.94 -6.56 11.35
CA ILE A 413 -40.73 -6.25 12.11
C ILE A 413 -40.58 -4.73 12.21
N GLU A 414 -40.01 -4.24 13.31
CA GLU A 414 -39.83 -2.81 13.55
C GLU A 414 -38.97 -2.17 12.44
N PRO A 415 -39.37 -1.03 11.86
CA PRO A 415 -38.66 -0.42 10.73
C PRO A 415 -37.17 -0.18 10.97
N ALA A 416 -36.76 0.19 12.19
CA ALA A 416 -35.35 0.39 12.53
C ALA A 416 -34.52 -0.91 12.44
N VAL A 417 -35.13 -2.05 12.73
CA VAL A 417 -34.48 -3.38 12.62
C VAL A 417 -34.37 -3.80 11.16
N CYS A 418 -35.37 -3.49 10.34
CA CYS A 418 -35.32 -3.77 8.90
C CYS A 418 -34.32 -2.87 8.17
N GLU A 419 -34.25 -1.58 8.54
CA GLU A 419 -33.27 -0.64 8.01
C GLU A 419 -31.84 -1.07 8.37
N ALA A 420 -31.58 -1.49 9.61
CA ALA A 420 -30.26 -1.99 10.00
C ALA A 420 -29.84 -3.23 9.18
N LYS A 421 -30.78 -4.16 8.92
CA LYS A 421 -30.53 -5.32 8.06
C LYS A 421 -30.27 -4.93 6.61
N TRP A 422 -30.99 -3.93 6.10
CA TRP A 422 -30.80 -3.42 4.76
C TRP A 422 -29.42 -2.73 4.62
N GLN A 423 -29.02 -1.92 5.60
CA GLN A 423 -27.68 -1.32 5.67
C GLN A 423 -26.58 -2.38 5.75
N ASP A 424 -26.78 -3.44 6.55
CA ASP A 424 -25.86 -4.58 6.60
C ASP A 424 -25.79 -5.32 5.24
N CYS A 425 -26.92 -5.46 4.55
CA CYS A 425 -26.98 -6.04 3.20
C CYS A 425 -26.21 -5.21 2.18
N LEU A 426 -26.29 -3.87 2.27
CA LEU A 426 -25.51 -2.95 1.43
C LEU A 426 -24.02 -2.93 1.77
N GLY A 427 -23.67 -3.19 3.04
CA GLY A 427 -22.29 -3.21 3.53
C GLY A 427 -21.55 -4.53 3.28
N GLN A 428 -22.26 -5.59 2.89
CA GLN A 428 -21.62 -6.80 2.40
C GLN A 428 -21.16 -6.58 0.96
N PRO A 429 -19.93 -6.98 0.59
CA PRO A 429 -19.55 -7.04 -0.81
C PRO A 429 -20.60 -7.89 -1.51
N ASN A 430 -21.21 -7.34 -2.57
CA ASN A 430 -22.19 -8.08 -3.37
C ASN A 430 -21.67 -9.50 -3.55
N PRO A 431 -22.46 -10.54 -3.19
CA PRO A 431 -22.04 -11.90 -3.46
C PRO A 431 -21.61 -11.95 -4.92
N PRO A 432 -20.44 -12.53 -5.23
CA PRO A 432 -19.96 -12.57 -6.59
C PRO A 432 -21.10 -13.08 -7.47
N PRO A 433 -21.35 -12.44 -8.63
CA PRO A 433 -22.45 -12.83 -9.50
C PRO A 433 -22.42 -14.35 -9.65
N PRO A 434 -23.58 -15.03 -9.51
CA PRO A 434 -23.64 -16.48 -9.50
C PRO A 434 -22.85 -17.00 -10.70
N ASP A 435 -21.87 -17.88 -10.43
CA ASP A 435 -20.98 -18.37 -11.47
C ASP A 435 -21.84 -18.93 -12.61
N PRO A 436 -21.66 -18.47 -13.85
CA PRO A 436 -22.47 -18.88 -15.00
C PRO A 436 -22.45 -20.42 -15.19
N CYS A 437 -21.49 -21.12 -14.61
CA CYS A 437 -21.47 -22.58 -14.55
C CYS A 437 -22.60 -23.19 -13.70
N PHE A 438 -22.97 -22.59 -12.57
CA PHE A 438 -24.08 -23.07 -11.74
C PHE A 438 -25.45 -22.80 -12.38
N GLU A 439 -25.61 -21.68 -13.09
CA GLU A 439 -26.83 -21.42 -13.86
C GLU A 439 -26.99 -22.43 -15.01
N GLN A 440 -25.91 -22.75 -15.71
CA GLN A 440 -25.91 -23.79 -16.76
C GLN A 440 -26.20 -25.19 -16.21
N HIS A 441 -25.75 -25.49 -14.99
CA HIS A 441 -26.08 -26.74 -14.30
C HIS A 441 -27.57 -26.81 -13.94
N GLY A 442 -28.12 -25.72 -13.39
CA GLY A 442 -29.56 -25.59 -13.11
C GLY A 442 -30.41 -25.80 -14.37
N ALA A 443 -30.08 -25.08 -15.45
CA ALA A 443 -30.76 -25.22 -16.74
C ALA A 443 -30.65 -26.65 -17.31
N CYS A 444 -29.50 -27.30 -17.16
CA CYS A 444 -29.30 -28.70 -17.57
C CYS A 444 -30.23 -29.66 -16.82
N LEU A 445 -30.41 -29.47 -15.50
CA LEU A 445 -31.33 -30.28 -14.71
C LEU A 445 -32.80 -30.02 -15.07
N GLU A 446 -33.16 -28.76 -15.32
CA GLU A 446 -34.52 -28.37 -15.71
C GLU A 446 -34.90 -28.89 -17.11
N GLU A 447 -33.95 -28.97 -18.04
CA GLU A 447 -34.13 -29.60 -19.35
C GLU A 447 -34.25 -31.13 -19.27
N GLY A 448 -34.11 -31.71 -18.07
CA GLY A 448 -34.33 -33.13 -17.79
C GLY A 448 -33.17 -34.03 -18.22
N TYR A 449 -31.95 -33.48 -18.35
CA TYR A 449 -30.76 -34.30 -18.57
C TYR A 449 -30.43 -35.14 -17.33
N GLU A 450 -29.68 -36.21 -17.55
CA GLU A 450 -29.27 -37.09 -16.45
C GLU A 450 -28.30 -36.33 -15.52
N PRO A 451 -28.48 -36.36 -14.19
CA PRO A 451 -27.68 -35.57 -13.26
C PRO A 451 -26.17 -35.72 -13.45
N ALA A 452 -25.69 -36.93 -13.73
CA ALA A 452 -24.27 -37.19 -13.98
C ALA A 452 -23.71 -36.43 -15.20
N VAL A 453 -24.54 -36.16 -16.21
CA VAL A 453 -24.15 -35.38 -17.40
C VAL A 453 -24.09 -33.90 -17.06
N CYS A 454 -25.02 -33.41 -16.23
CA CYS A 454 -25.00 -32.03 -15.76
C CYS A 454 -23.82 -31.78 -14.82
N ASP A 455 -23.55 -32.72 -13.90
CA ASP A 455 -22.41 -32.65 -12.97
C ASP A 455 -21.07 -32.64 -13.72
N GLN A 456 -20.93 -33.44 -14.77
CA GLN A 456 -19.73 -33.41 -15.62
C GLN A 456 -19.59 -32.05 -16.32
N LYS A 457 -20.68 -31.49 -16.87
CA LYS A 457 -20.65 -30.16 -17.49
C LYS A 457 -20.29 -29.05 -16.50
N LEU A 458 -20.74 -29.17 -15.25
CA LEU A 458 -20.37 -28.25 -14.18
C LEU A 458 -18.89 -28.37 -13.84
N ALA A 459 -18.36 -29.59 -13.70
CA ALA A 459 -16.93 -29.83 -13.45
C ALA A 459 -16.05 -29.29 -14.59
N ASP A 460 -16.43 -29.54 -15.85
CA ASP A 460 -15.74 -29.03 -17.03
C ASP A 460 -15.78 -27.48 -17.06
N CYS A 461 -16.89 -26.87 -16.67
CA CYS A 461 -17.07 -25.41 -16.63
C CYS A 461 -16.24 -24.75 -15.51
N LEU A 462 -16.17 -25.39 -14.34
CA LEU A 462 -15.35 -24.94 -13.19
C LEU A 462 -13.85 -25.25 -13.36
N GLY A 463 -13.44 -25.86 -14.47
CA GLY A 463 -12.04 -26.21 -14.74
C GLY A 463 -11.45 -27.23 -13.76
N GLN A 464 -12.28 -28.06 -13.14
CA GLN A 464 -11.81 -29.14 -12.26
C GLN A 464 -11.40 -30.35 -13.12
N PRO A 465 -10.15 -30.85 -13.01
CA PRO A 465 -9.62 -31.92 -13.85
C PRO A 465 -10.20 -33.31 -13.57
#